data_AF-R5EAU7-F1
#
_entry.id   AF-R5EAU7-F1
#
_cell.length_a   1.000
_cell.length_b   1.000
_cell.length_c   1.000
_cell.angle_alpha   90.00
_cell.angle_beta   90.00
_cell.angle_gamma   90.00
#
_symmetry.space_group_name_H-M   'P 1'
#
loop_
_entity.id
_entity.type
_entity.pdbx_description
1 polymer ?
#
loop_
_entity_poly.entity_id
_entity_poly.type
_entity_poly.pdbx_seq_one_letter_code
_entity_poly.pdbx_strand_id
1 'polypeptide(L)'
;MEKIAFISGETIYYWSSIVLTLATLTAICFFWSLYLGKGGNGVAAFSVVPLAIALSLLLGRLVHWYCRTSSYDSFEAAMKPFSPGGYALLGVFAGCVLAAVVIRLLHFDRNLPQMLDCMAVAGCAGIAVGRLACFFNSTDRGQIITSTQSLPWVYPVTNAVSGAIEYRLATFILQAMAALVLFLILLSFYLPKKQQKDGDTTLIFLLLYGVSQIVLDSTRYDKLFFRSNGFVSVVQVLGALGLLLVIVVFSARMVKARGFRFWNVLVWLGIAACIGGAGFMEYYVQRHGDLAAFSYSIMSACLLAAAGLVLLLRKLAQPVRRRR
;
A
#
# COMPACT_ATOMS: atom_id res chain seq x y z
N MET A 1 23.54 -4.77 2.66
CA MET A 1 23.66 -6.07 3.35
C MET A 1 22.65 -6.12 4.48
N GLU A 2 22.05 -7.27 4.74
CA GLU A 2 21.13 -7.44 5.88
C GLU A 2 21.88 -7.39 7.20
N LYS A 3 21.38 -6.63 8.17
CA LYS A 3 21.99 -6.50 9.50
C LYS A 3 21.52 -7.65 10.39
N ILE A 4 22.48 -8.48 10.80
CA ILE A 4 22.30 -9.55 11.78
C ILE A 4 21.95 -8.91 13.14
N ALA A 5 20.91 -9.43 13.80
CA ALA A 5 20.56 -9.07 15.17
C ALA A 5 21.29 -9.98 16.16
N PHE A 6 21.08 -11.28 16.05
CA PHE A 6 21.77 -12.29 16.86
C PHE A 6 21.76 -13.65 16.14
N ILE A 7 22.65 -14.54 16.58
CA ILE A 7 22.78 -15.90 16.05
C ILE A 7 22.44 -16.85 17.21
N SER A 8 21.60 -17.84 16.95
CA SER A 8 21.26 -18.88 17.94
C SER A 8 21.37 -20.25 17.27
N GLY A 9 22.38 -21.02 17.65
CA GLY A 9 22.75 -22.27 16.99
C GLY A 9 23.07 -22.02 15.51
N GLU A 10 22.41 -22.77 14.63
CA GLU A 10 22.55 -22.65 13.17
C GLU A 10 21.63 -21.58 12.55
N THR A 11 20.76 -20.95 13.35
CA THR A 11 19.79 -19.97 12.85
C THR A 11 20.28 -18.54 13.04
N ILE A 12 20.24 -17.76 11.95
CA ILE A 12 20.59 -16.34 11.95
C ILE A 12 19.30 -15.51 12.02
N TYR A 13 19.22 -14.61 12.99
CA TYR A 13 18.10 -13.69 13.15
C TYR A 13 18.49 -12.30 12.69
N TYR A 14 17.70 -11.74 11.77
CA TYR A 14 17.95 -10.41 11.19
C TYR A 14 17.08 -9.34 11.85
N TRP A 15 17.62 -8.13 11.97
CA TRP A 15 16.85 -6.97 12.46
C TRP A 15 15.61 -6.69 11.61
N SER A 16 15.70 -6.89 10.28
CA SER A 16 14.58 -6.74 9.37
C SER A 16 13.40 -7.65 9.76
N SER A 17 13.69 -8.91 10.14
CA SER A 17 12.68 -9.88 10.58
C SER A 17 12.03 -9.47 11.90
N ILE A 18 12.83 -8.98 12.86
CA ILE A 18 12.32 -8.49 14.15
C ILE A 18 11.36 -7.32 13.94
N VAL A 19 11.74 -6.34 13.11
CA VAL A 19 10.88 -5.17 12.83
C VAL A 19 9.62 -5.57 12.08
N LEU A 20 9.67 -6.52 11.14
CA LEU A 20 8.49 -7.05 10.47
C LEU A 20 7.54 -7.79 11.43
N THR A 21 8.08 -8.52 12.42
CA THR A 21 7.27 -9.12 13.49
C THR A 21 6.58 -8.03 14.32
N LEU A 22 7.31 -6.99 14.73
CA LEU A 22 6.72 -5.85 15.46
C LEU A 22 5.65 -5.12 14.63
N ALA A 23 5.88 -4.96 13.33
CA ALA A 23 4.90 -4.39 12.40
C ALA A 23 3.62 -5.24 12.32
N THR A 24 3.77 -6.57 12.26
CA THR A 24 2.64 -7.51 12.25
C THR A 24 1.87 -7.45 13.57
N LEU A 25 2.56 -7.44 14.71
CA LEU A 25 1.95 -7.27 16.03
C LEU A 25 1.22 -5.93 16.15
N THR A 26 1.80 -4.85 15.61
CA THR A 26 1.17 -3.52 15.60
C THR A 26 -0.16 -3.56 14.84
N ALA A 27 -0.18 -4.17 13.65
CA ALA A 27 -1.42 -4.34 12.89
C ALA A 27 -2.44 -5.19 13.65
N ILE A 28 -2.03 -6.29 14.28
CA ILE A 28 -2.94 -7.15 15.05
C ILE A 28 -3.54 -6.40 16.24
N CYS A 29 -2.72 -5.69 17.02
CA CYS A 29 -3.17 -4.93 18.19
C CYS A 29 -4.17 -3.83 17.79
N PHE A 30 -3.88 -3.06 16.73
CA PHE A 30 -4.82 -2.06 16.23
C PHE A 30 -6.09 -2.70 15.68
N PHE A 31 -5.99 -3.82 14.95
CA PHE A 31 -7.16 -4.52 14.43
C PHE A 31 -8.10 -4.98 15.56
N TRP A 32 -7.57 -5.68 16.57
CA TRP A 32 -8.38 -6.12 17.70
C TRP A 32 -8.98 -4.95 18.47
N SER A 33 -8.20 -3.91 18.76
CA SER A 33 -8.69 -2.71 19.45
C SER A 33 -9.85 -2.04 18.70
N LEU A 34 -9.71 -1.86 17.37
CA LEU A 34 -10.69 -1.16 16.55
C LEU A 34 -11.92 -2.00 16.22
N TYR A 35 -11.76 -3.31 15.98
CA TYR A 35 -12.85 -4.21 15.60
C TYR A 35 -13.67 -4.63 16.83
N LEU A 36 -13.02 -5.08 17.90
CA LEU A 36 -13.72 -5.43 19.16
C LEU A 36 -14.29 -4.19 19.84
N GLY A 37 -13.59 -3.05 19.79
CA GLY A 37 -14.08 -1.78 20.34
C GLY A 37 -15.36 -1.26 19.68
N LYS A 38 -15.68 -1.70 18.45
CA LYS A 38 -16.96 -1.40 17.77
C LYS A 38 -17.99 -2.54 17.88
N GLY A 39 -17.79 -3.50 18.77
CA GLY A 39 -18.71 -4.62 18.98
C GLY A 39 -18.63 -5.70 17.90
N GLY A 40 -17.50 -5.81 17.20
CA GLY A 40 -17.25 -6.92 16.27
C GLY A 40 -17.21 -8.28 16.98
N ASN A 41 -17.48 -9.36 16.25
CA ASN A 41 -17.53 -10.70 16.82
C ASN A 41 -16.12 -11.17 17.26
N GLY A 42 -15.96 -11.52 18.54
CA GLY A 42 -14.70 -12.05 19.08
C GLY A 42 -14.17 -13.27 18.33
N VAL A 43 -15.04 -14.23 17.99
CA VAL A 43 -14.62 -15.44 17.26
C VAL A 43 -14.05 -15.09 15.90
N ALA A 44 -14.70 -14.18 15.16
CA ALA A 44 -14.19 -13.68 13.88
C ALA A 44 -12.85 -12.95 14.05
N ALA A 45 -12.73 -12.10 15.07
CA ALA A 45 -11.54 -11.30 15.34
C ALA A 45 -10.30 -12.15 15.63
N PHE A 46 -10.45 -13.24 16.39
CA PHE A 46 -9.34 -14.14 16.71
C PHE A 46 -9.07 -15.15 15.60
N SER A 47 -10.09 -15.58 14.85
CA SER A 47 -9.93 -16.56 13.77
C SER A 47 -9.34 -15.95 12.49
N VAL A 48 -9.66 -14.69 12.18
CA VAL A 48 -9.18 -14.03 10.95
C VAL A 48 -7.67 -13.78 10.97
N VAL A 49 -7.08 -13.53 12.14
CA VAL A 49 -5.66 -13.19 12.28
C VAL A 49 -4.73 -14.33 11.83
N PRO A 50 -4.79 -15.56 12.38
CA PRO A 50 -3.91 -16.64 11.94
C PRO A 50 -4.15 -17.02 10.48
N LEU A 51 -5.41 -16.96 10.02
CA LEU A 51 -5.75 -17.20 8.62
C LEU A 51 -5.14 -16.14 7.70
N ALA A 52 -5.23 -14.85 8.08
CA ALA A 52 -4.64 -13.75 7.33
C ALA A 52 -3.12 -13.86 7.27
N ILE A 53 -2.45 -14.24 8.37
CA ILE A 53 -1.00 -14.47 8.39
C ILE A 53 -0.63 -15.59 7.41
N ALA A 54 -1.26 -16.75 7.52
CA ALA A 54 -0.96 -17.91 6.66
C ALA A 54 -1.17 -17.59 5.18
N LEU A 55 -2.32 -17.01 4.83
CA LEU A 55 -2.62 -16.63 3.44
C LEU A 55 -1.71 -15.52 2.93
N SER A 56 -1.35 -14.54 3.78
CA SER A 56 -0.46 -13.44 3.40
C SER A 56 0.96 -13.91 3.13
N LEU A 57 1.49 -14.85 3.92
CA LEU A 57 2.80 -15.45 3.68
C LEU A 57 2.80 -16.23 2.36
N LEU A 58 1.78 -17.09 2.16
CA LEU A 58 1.66 -17.88 0.93
C LEU A 58 1.53 -16.99 -0.32
N LEU A 59 0.54 -16.10 -0.33
CA LEU A 59 0.29 -15.23 -1.49
C LEU A 59 1.40 -14.20 -1.67
N GLY A 60 1.98 -13.68 -0.59
CA GLY A 60 3.13 -12.78 -0.63
C GLY A 60 4.34 -13.44 -1.32
N ARG A 61 4.58 -14.72 -1.04
CA ARG A 61 5.64 -15.49 -1.68
C ARG A 61 5.34 -15.80 -3.14
N LEU A 62 4.10 -16.21 -3.44
CA LEU A 62 3.65 -16.49 -4.81
C LEU A 62 3.79 -15.29 -5.72
N VAL A 63 3.33 -14.12 -5.28
CA VAL A 63 3.47 -12.87 -6.04
C VAL A 63 4.93 -12.50 -6.23
N HIS A 64 5.76 -12.64 -5.19
CA HIS A 64 7.18 -12.35 -5.29
C HIS A 64 7.90 -13.26 -6.31
N TRP A 65 7.65 -14.56 -6.25
CA TRP A 65 8.17 -15.53 -7.20
C TRP A 65 7.70 -15.25 -8.65
N TYR A 66 6.42 -14.93 -8.83
CA TYR A 66 5.88 -14.59 -10.14
C TYR A 66 6.58 -13.38 -10.77
N CYS A 67 6.86 -12.35 -9.98
CA CYS A 67 7.54 -11.14 -10.46
C CYS A 67 9.06 -11.31 -10.62
N ARG A 68 9.67 -12.30 -9.95
CA ARG A 68 11.13 -12.53 -9.95
C ARG A 68 11.49 -13.98 -10.24
N THR A 69 10.86 -14.58 -11.25
CA THR A 69 11.03 -16.02 -11.53
C THR A 69 12.48 -16.36 -11.87
N SER A 70 13.21 -15.46 -12.52
CA SER A 70 14.63 -15.64 -12.87
C SER A 70 15.58 -15.65 -11.66
N SER A 71 15.10 -15.28 -10.46
CA SER A 71 15.89 -15.35 -9.23
C SER A 71 15.80 -16.72 -8.54
N TYR A 72 15.04 -17.68 -9.10
CA TYR A 72 14.80 -18.99 -8.52
C TYR A 72 15.00 -20.08 -9.56
N ASP A 73 15.63 -21.19 -9.17
CA ASP A 73 15.87 -22.33 -10.07
C ASP A 73 14.57 -23.08 -10.42
N SER A 74 13.61 -23.12 -9.49
CA SER A 74 12.31 -23.76 -9.69
C SER A 74 11.23 -23.18 -8.76
N PHE A 75 9.97 -23.49 -9.06
CA PHE A 75 8.83 -23.14 -8.18
C PHE A 75 8.98 -23.77 -6.79
N GLU A 76 9.40 -25.05 -6.73
CA GLU A 76 9.60 -25.75 -5.47
C GLU A 76 10.72 -25.10 -4.65
N ALA A 77 11.84 -24.73 -5.28
CA ALA A 77 12.93 -24.02 -4.63
C ALA A 77 12.47 -22.67 -4.07
N ALA A 78 11.58 -21.96 -4.77
CA ALA A 78 11.03 -20.69 -4.31
C ALA A 78 10.06 -20.83 -3.11
N MET A 79 9.30 -21.92 -3.02
CA MET A 79 8.30 -22.14 -1.96
C MET A 79 8.83 -22.85 -0.72
N LYS A 80 10.05 -23.38 -0.75
CA LYS A 80 10.68 -24.03 0.41
C LYS A 80 10.78 -23.06 1.60
N PRO A 81 10.57 -23.55 2.84
CA PRO A 81 10.85 -22.77 4.05
C PRO A 81 12.29 -22.24 4.01
N PHE A 82 12.49 -20.99 4.45
CA PHE A 82 13.79 -20.30 4.42
C PHE A 82 14.42 -20.15 3.03
N SER A 83 13.65 -20.34 1.96
CA SER A 83 14.11 -20.04 0.62
C SER A 83 14.51 -18.55 0.54
N PRO A 84 15.68 -18.24 -0.04
CA PRO A 84 16.18 -16.87 -0.11
C PRO A 84 15.20 -15.97 -0.87
N GLY A 85 15.19 -14.66 -0.58
CA GLY A 85 14.31 -13.70 -1.25
C GLY A 85 13.14 -13.23 -0.38
N GLY A 86 12.38 -12.27 -0.91
CA GLY A 86 11.40 -11.51 -0.13
C GLY A 86 9.95 -12.00 -0.25
N TYR A 87 9.05 -11.17 0.27
CA TYR A 87 7.61 -11.29 0.11
C TYR A 87 7.07 -10.01 -0.52
N ALA A 88 6.11 -10.14 -1.44
CA ALA A 88 5.45 -8.98 -2.02
C ALA A 88 4.29 -8.54 -1.13
N LEU A 89 4.29 -7.27 -0.70
CA LEU A 89 3.23 -6.68 0.12
C LEU A 89 1.84 -6.80 -0.53
N LEU A 90 1.77 -6.87 -1.86
CA LEU A 90 0.53 -7.14 -2.58
C LEU A 90 -0.13 -8.45 -2.14
N GLY A 91 0.65 -9.53 -2.01
CA GLY A 91 0.13 -10.81 -1.58
C GLY A 91 -0.37 -10.77 -0.13
N VAL A 92 0.17 -9.87 0.70
CA VAL A 92 -0.35 -9.61 2.04
C VAL A 92 -1.75 -8.97 1.98
N PHE A 93 -1.97 -7.97 1.10
CA PHE A 93 -3.32 -7.43 0.92
C PHE A 93 -4.31 -8.48 0.41
N ALA A 94 -3.91 -9.30 -0.56
CA ALA A 94 -4.74 -10.39 -1.06
C ALA A 94 -5.05 -11.42 0.04
N GLY A 95 -4.06 -11.78 0.86
CA GLY A 95 -4.22 -12.71 1.98
C GLY A 95 -5.18 -12.20 3.04
N CYS A 96 -5.06 -10.93 3.41
CA CYS A 96 -5.99 -10.27 4.33
C CYS A 96 -7.43 -10.25 3.80
N VAL A 97 -7.63 -9.85 2.55
CA VAL A 97 -8.97 -9.81 1.94
C VAL A 97 -9.57 -11.22 1.83
N LEU A 98 -8.76 -12.20 1.43
CA LEU A 98 -9.21 -13.58 1.31
C LEU A 98 -9.59 -14.16 2.69
N ALA A 99 -8.78 -13.91 3.73
CA ALA A 99 -9.10 -14.31 5.10
C ALA A 99 -10.43 -13.70 5.56
N ALA A 100 -10.64 -12.41 5.31
CA ALA A 100 -11.87 -11.71 5.63
C ALA A 100 -13.09 -12.32 4.90
N VAL A 101 -12.95 -12.67 3.62
CA VAL A 101 -13.99 -13.34 2.83
C VAL A 101 -14.28 -14.74 3.37
N VAL A 102 -13.26 -15.53 3.68
CA VAL A 102 -13.43 -16.88 4.25
C VAL A 102 -14.18 -16.83 5.58
N ILE A 103 -13.81 -15.91 6.48
CA ILE A 103 -14.49 -15.72 7.77
C ILE A 103 -15.97 -15.34 7.60
N ARG A 104 -16.27 -14.53 6.58
CA ARG A 104 -17.66 -14.24 6.20
C ARG A 104 -18.39 -15.48 5.67
N LEU A 105 -17.76 -16.26 4.79
CA LEU A 105 -18.36 -17.48 4.22
C LEU A 105 -18.61 -18.55 5.30
N LEU A 106 -17.77 -18.60 6.32
CA LEU A 106 -17.95 -19.42 7.52
C LEU A 106 -18.97 -18.85 8.51
N HIS A 107 -19.65 -17.75 8.17
CA HIS A 107 -20.69 -17.08 8.96
C HIS A 107 -20.23 -16.57 10.34
N PHE A 108 -18.92 -16.46 10.59
CA PHE A 108 -18.40 -15.89 11.83
C PHE A 108 -18.58 -14.36 11.89
N ASP A 109 -18.61 -13.69 10.74
CA ASP A 109 -18.91 -12.27 10.66
C ASP A 109 -19.90 -11.97 9.53
N ARG A 110 -20.90 -11.13 9.82
CA ARG A 110 -21.90 -10.71 8.83
C ARG A 110 -21.53 -9.39 8.16
N ASN A 111 -20.61 -8.61 8.73
CA ASN A 111 -20.26 -7.27 8.25
C ASN A 111 -18.82 -7.18 7.71
N LEU A 112 -18.59 -7.86 6.59
CA LEU A 112 -17.30 -7.82 5.88
C LEU A 112 -16.79 -6.40 5.61
N PRO A 113 -17.62 -5.42 5.15
CA PRO A 113 -17.15 -4.05 4.96
C PRO A 113 -16.59 -3.39 6.23
N GLN A 114 -17.19 -3.64 7.40
CA GLN A 114 -16.68 -3.15 8.67
C GLN A 114 -15.36 -3.82 9.05
N MET A 115 -15.23 -5.14 8.86
CA MET A 115 -13.98 -5.85 9.11
C MET A 115 -12.86 -5.32 8.21
N LEU A 116 -13.13 -5.14 6.92
CA LEU A 116 -12.16 -4.57 5.97
C LEU A 116 -11.76 -3.14 6.34
N ASP A 117 -12.70 -2.32 6.84
CA ASP A 117 -12.40 -0.96 7.32
C ASP A 117 -11.41 -0.99 8.50
N CYS A 118 -11.58 -1.92 9.44
CA CYS A 118 -10.65 -2.12 10.56
C CYS A 118 -9.28 -2.59 10.06
N MET A 119 -9.28 -3.57 9.15
CA MET A 119 -8.05 -4.11 8.57
C MET A 119 -7.29 -3.07 7.75
N ALA A 120 -7.97 -2.16 7.07
CA ALA A 120 -7.35 -1.07 6.33
C ALA A 120 -6.63 -0.08 7.26
N VAL A 121 -7.29 0.34 8.35
CA VAL A 121 -6.67 1.24 9.35
C VAL A 121 -5.49 0.55 10.03
N ALA A 122 -5.70 -0.66 10.54
CA ALA A 122 -4.67 -1.44 11.22
C ALA A 122 -3.49 -1.80 10.30
N GLY A 123 -3.78 -2.14 9.04
CA GLY A 123 -2.80 -2.42 8.01
C GLY A 123 -1.90 -1.23 7.74
N CYS A 124 -2.42 0.01 7.72
CA CYS A 124 -1.59 1.21 7.59
C CYS A 124 -0.60 1.38 8.75
N ALA A 125 -1.03 1.13 9.99
CA ALA A 125 -0.13 1.15 11.14
C ALA A 125 0.99 0.11 10.99
N GLY A 126 0.64 -1.12 10.58
CA GLY A 126 1.60 -2.17 10.27
C GLY A 126 2.57 -1.79 9.15
N ILE A 127 2.09 -1.22 8.05
CA ILE A 127 2.94 -0.78 6.93
C ILE A 127 3.90 0.32 7.38
N ALA A 128 3.45 1.29 8.18
CA ALA A 128 4.30 2.37 8.66
C ALA A 128 5.51 1.85 9.44
N VAL A 129 5.30 0.86 10.33
CA VAL A 129 6.38 0.19 11.06
C VAL A 129 7.17 -0.74 10.15
N GLY A 130 6.50 -1.53 9.31
CA GLY A 130 7.12 -2.53 8.46
C GLY A 130 8.09 -1.96 7.44
N ARG A 131 7.80 -0.76 6.90
CA ARG A 131 8.73 -0.06 5.99
C ARG A 131 10.05 0.32 6.66
N LEU A 132 10.08 0.49 7.99
CA LEU A 132 11.32 0.75 8.72
C LEU A 132 12.25 -0.47 8.79
N ALA A 133 11.75 -1.69 8.53
CA ALA A 133 12.60 -2.86 8.39
C ALA A 133 13.66 -2.68 7.28
N CYS A 134 13.36 -1.84 6.29
CA CYS A 134 14.27 -1.52 5.18
C CYS A 134 15.48 -0.67 5.59
N PHE A 135 15.51 -0.18 6.84
CA PHE A 135 16.71 0.41 7.42
C PHE A 135 17.82 -0.64 7.62
N PHE A 136 17.43 -1.90 7.83
CA PHE A 136 18.33 -3.01 8.14
C PHE A 136 18.64 -3.89 6.93
N ASN A 137 18.11 -3.56 5.75
CA ASN A 137 18.38 -4.26 4.50
C ASN A 137 18.61 -3.24 3.36
N SER A 138 18.74 -3.73 2.12
CA SER A 138 18.97 -2.91 0.93
C SER A 138 17.73 -2.67 0.05
N THR A 139 16.52 -2.98 0.54
CA THR A 139 15.27 -2.85 -0.23
C THR A 139 14.69 -1.42 -0.15
N ASP A 140 13.74 -1.12 -1.03
CA ASP A 140 12.96 0.14 -1.02
C ASP A 140 13.85 1.40 -1.05
N ARG A 141 14.95 1.40 -1.84
CA ARG A 141 15.72 2.61 -2.14
C ARG A 141 15.38 3.12 -3.54
N GLY A 142 15.65 4.39 -3.77
CA GLY A 142 15.44 5.02 -5.06
C GLY A 142 16.73 5.29 -5.82
N GLN A 143 16.68 6.31 -6.67
CA GLN A 143 17.78 6.75 -7.53
C GLN A 143 18.99 7.26 -6.72
N ILE A 144 20.15 7.26 -7.37
CA ILE A 144 21.39 7.81 -6.83
C ILE A 144 21.30 9.33 -6.82
N ILE A 145 21.63 9.94 -5.68
CA ILE A 145 21.60 11.38 -5.48
C ILE A 145 23.03 11.87 -5.25
N THR A 146 23.53 12.68 -6.17
CA THR A 146 24.91 13.19 -6.15
C THR A 146 25.04 14.56 -5.48
N SER A 147 24.04 15.43 -5.62
CA SER A 147 24.14 16.86 -5.24
C SER A 147 23.62 17.22 -3.84
N THR A 148 22.99 16.29 -3.10
CA THR A 148 22.32 16.58 -1.82
C THR A 148 22.48 15.46 -0.78
N GLN A 149 23.72 15.04 -0.55
CA GLN A 149 24.06 13.92 0.33
C GLN A 149 23.76 14.16 1.82
N SER A 150 23.60 15.41 2.25
CA SER A 150 23.35 15.79 3.66
C SER A 150 21.88 15.72 4.08
N LEU A 151 20.96 15.45 3.15
CA LEU A 151 19.52 15.40 3.45
C LEU A 151 19.16 14.11 4.21
N PRO A 152 18.22 14.16 5.18
CA PRO A 152 17.90 13.02 6.05
C PRO A 152 17.20 11.86 5.32
N TRP A 153 16.72 12.10 4.10
CA TRP A 153 16.13 11.09 3.21
C TRP A 153 17.12 10.55 2.17
N VAL A 154 18.41 10.87 2.28
CA VAL A 154 19.48 10.28 1.45
C VAL A 154 20.33 9.41 2.35
N TYR A 155 20.56 8.15 1.95
CA TYR A 155 21.24 7.18 2.80
C TYR A 155 22.34 6.45 2.01
N PRO A 156 23.52 6.24 2.62
CA PRO A 156 24.62 5.54 1.98
C PRO A 156 24.31 4.05 1.88
N VAL A 157 24.49 3.49 0.68
CA VAL A 157 24.32 2.06 0.40
C VAL A 157 25.56 1.56 -0.29
N THR A 158 26.17 0.51 0.25
CA THR A 158 27.29 -0.16 -0.41
C THR A 158 26.79 -0.95 -1.61
N ASN A 159 27.31 -0.66 -2.79
CA ASN A 159 27.05 -1.42 -4.00
C ASN A 159 27.66 -2.82 -3.87
N ALA A 160 26.85 -3.86 -4.11
CA ALA A 160 27.26 -5.25 -3.95
C ALA A 160 28.30 -5.71 -4.99
N VAL A 161 28.38 -5.04 -6.14
CA VAL A 161 29.29 -5.38 -7.25
C VAL A 161 30.58 -4.58 -7.16
N SER A 162 30.49 -3.27 -6.99
CA SER A 162 31.67 -2.38 -7.01
C SER A 162 32.28 -2.12 -5.63
N GLY A 163 31.58 -2.46 -4.54
CA GLY A 163 31.99 -2.12 -3.18
C GLY A 163 31.94 -0.62 -2.84
N ALA A 164 31.60 0.24 -3.81
CA ALA A 164 31.52 1.68 -3.62
C ALA A 164 30.30 2.09 -2.80
N ILE A 165 30.41 3.20 -2.06
CA ILE A 165 29.28 3.80 -1.33
C ILE A 165 28.50 4.69 -2.29
N GLU A 166 27.24 4.34 -2.53
CA GLU A 166 26.30 5.14 -3.31
C GLU A 166 25.26 5.76 -2.40
N TYR A 167 25.09 7.07 -2.51
CA TYR A 167 24.05 7.79 -1.79
C TYR A 167 22.74 7.68 -2.56
N ARG A 168 21.74 7.01 -1.99
CA ARG A 168 20.45 6.75 -2.64
C ARG A 168 19.30 7.33 -1.85
N LEU A 169 18.22 7.69 -2.56
CA LEU A 169 16.99 8.13 -1.93
C LEU A 169 16.44 7.01 -1.02
N ALA A 170 16.17 7.33 0.23
CA ALA A 170 15.58 6.45 1.22
C ALA A 170 14.05 6.39 1.03
N THR A 171 13.60 5.83 -0.10
CA THR A 171 12.16 5.73 -0.43
C THR A 171 11.37 5.01 0.67
N PHE A 172 11.97 4.05 1.38
CA PHE A 172 11.35 3.39 2.53
C PHE A 172 10.92 4.37 3.64
N ILE A 173 11.68 5.43 3.91
CA ILE A 173 11.32 6.45 4.92
C ILE A 173 10.11 7.23 4.42
N LEU A 174 10.13 7.64 3.15
CA LEU A 174 9.00 8.34 2.53
C LEU A 174 7.73 7.47 2.54
N GLN A 175 7.87 6.16 2.28
CA GLN A 175 6.77 5.19 2.35
C GLN A 175 6.28 4.97 3.79
N ALA A 176 7.19 4.91 4.78
CA ALA A 176 6.82 4.81 6.19
C ALA A 176 6.05 6.05 6.65
N MET A 177 6.54 7.25 6.31
CA MET A 177 5.88 8.53 6.60
C MET A 177 4.52 8.64 5.91
N ALA A 178 4.43 8.30 4.63
CA ALA A 178 3.17 8.31 3.88
C ALA A 178 2.15 7.32 4.49
N ALA A 179 2.60 6.12 4.87
CA ALA A 179 1.76 5.14 5.55
C ALA A 179 1.31 5.61 6.95
N LEU A 180 2.17 6.30 7.70
CA LEU A 180 1.82 6.88 9.00
C LEU A 180 0.81 8.02 8.86
N VAL A 181 1.02 8.95 7.92
CA VAL A 181 0.05 10.02 7.61
C VAL A 181 -1.28 9.41 7.19
N LEU A 182 -1.26 8.39 6.32
CA LEU A 182 -2.46 7.68 5.92
C LEU A 182 -3.16 6.99 7.10
N PHE A 183 -2.41 6.33 7.99
CA PHE A 183 -2.95 5.75 9.21
C PHE A 183 -3.69 6.79 10.04
N LEU A 184 -3.09 7.96 10.27
CA LEU A 184 -3.73 9.05 11.02
C LEU A 184 -4.99 9.58 10.33
N ILE A 185 -4.95 9.73 9.00
CA ILE A 185 -6.12 10.14 8.20
C ILE A 185 -7.24 9.11 8.34
N LEU A 186 -6.96 7.82 8.14
CA LEU A 186 -7.96 6.76 8.24
C LEU A 186 -8.50 6.62 9.66
N LEU A 187 -7.64 6.73 10.67
CA LEU A 187 -8.05 6.72 12.08
C LEU A 187 -8.99 7.90 12.37
N SER A 188 -8.69 9.09 11.86
CA SER A 188 -9.55 10.28 11.98
C SER A 188 -10.91 10.12 11.28
N PHE A 189 -10.99 9.31 10.21
CA PHE A 189 -12.26 8.96 9.59
C PHE A 189 -12.98 7.84 10.34
N TYR A 190 -12.25 6.88 10.91
CA TYR A 190 -12.82 5.68 11.51
C TYR A 190 -13.36 5.93 12.93
N LEU A 191 -12.73 6.78 13.74
CA LEU A 191 -13.09 7.03 15.15
C LEU A 191 -14.36 7.88 15.38
N PRO A 192 -14.67 8.93 14.61
CA PRO A 192 -15.81 9.80 14.91
C PRO A 192 -17.16 9.07 14.80
N LYS A 193 -18.10 9.38 15.71
CA LYS A 193 -19.51 8.92 15.68
C LYS A 193 -20.33 9.43 14.47
N LYS A 194 -19.72 10.11 13.50
CA LYS A 194 -20.43 10.48 12.26
C LYS A 194 -20.66 9.18 11.49
N GLN A 195 -21.93 8.89 11.19
CA GLN A 195 -22.38 7.73 10.41
C GLN A 195 -21.63 7.65 9.06
N GLN A 196 -20.46 7.01 9.06
CA GLN A 196 -19.81 6.56 7.84
C GLN A 196 -20.47 5.25 7.44
N LYS A 197 -20.64 5.05 6.13
CA LYS A 197 -21.11 3.76 5.62
C LYS A 197 -19.97 2.77 5.75
N ASP A 198 -20.27 1.56 6.22
CA ASP A 198 -19.28 0.49 6.29
C ASP A 198 -18.66 0.26 4.91
N GLY A 199 -17.34 0.14 4.86
CA GLY A 199 -16.55 0.03 3.63
C GLY A 199 -16.03 1.37 3.09
N ASP A 200 -16.50 2.53 3.58
CA ASP A 200 -15.97 3.83 3.15
C ASP A 200 -14.50 3.99 3.53
N THR A 201 -14.09 3.50 4.71
CA THR A 201 -12.71 3.64 5.17
C THR A 201 -11.75 2.87 4.28
N THR A 202 -12.13 1.65 3.88
CA THR A 202 -11.39 0.81 2.93
C THR A 202 -11.27 1.46 1.56
N LEU A 203 -12.34 2.11 1.08
CA LEU A 203 -12.30 2.83 -0.21
C LEU A 203 -11.36 4.05 -0.14
N ILE A 204 -11.37 4.79 0.98
CA ILE A 204 -10.42 5.90 1.19
C ILE A 204 -8.99 5.37 1.30
N PHE A 205 -8.78 4.22 1.95
CA PHE A 205 -7.48 3.55 1.99
C PHE A 205 -7.01 3.21 0.57
N LEU A 206 -7.82 2.52 -0.23
CA LEU A 206 -7.47 2.16 -1.62
C LEU A 206 -7.13 3.39 -2.47
N LEU A 207 -7.88 4.49 -2.29
CA LEU A 207 -7.63 5.76 -2.97
C LEU A 207 -6.28 6.36 -2.60
N LEU A 208 -6.08 6.64 -1.31
CA LEU A 208 -4.92 7.39 -0.84
C LEU A 208 -3.64 6.54 -0.84
N TYR A 209 -3.75 5.27 -0.46
CA TYR A 209 -2.63 4.33 -0.56
C TYR A 209 -2.24 4.13 -2.01
N GLY A 210 -3.20 3.86 -2.91
CA GLY A 210 -2.96 3.72 -4.34
C GLY A 210 -2.24 4.92 -4.94
N VAL A 211 -2.73 6.13 -4.69
CA VAL A 211 -2.09 7.39 -5.11
C VAL A 211 -0.65 7.50 -4.58
N SER A 212 -0.44 7.23 -3.28
CA SER A 212 0.90 7.29 -2.70
C SER A 212 1.86 6.27 -3.33
N GLN A 213 1.39 5.05 -3.59
CA GLN A 213 2.23 3.99 -4.13
C GLN A 213 2.53 4.20 -5.61
N ILE A 214 1.63 4.80 -6.39
CA ILE A 214 1.91 5.12 -7.80
C ILE A 214 3.17 6.00 -7.91
N VAL A 215 3.29 7.00 -7.04
CA VAL A 215 4.46 7.90 -6.98
C VAL A 215 5.66 7.20 -6.34
N LEU A 216 5.49 6.70 -5.11
CA LEU A 216 6.61 6.21 -4.32
C LEU A 216 7.24 4.95 -4.93
N ASP A 217 6.44 4.07 -5.52
CA ASP A 217 6.97 2.91 -6.23
C ASP A 217 7.70 3.31 -7.51
N SER A 218 7.31 4.41 -8.17
CA SER A 218 8.05 4.95 -9.30
C SER A 218 9.48 5.38 -8.93
N THR A 219 9.66 5.93 -7.73
CA THR A 219 10.98 6.35 -7.25
C THR A 219 11.93 5.20 -6.96
N ARG A 220 11.42 3.97 -6.78
CA ARG A 220 12.21 2.79 -6.39
C ARG A 220 13.03 2.24 -7.55
N TYR A 221 14.22 1.73 -7.24
CA TYR A 221 15.00 0.97 -8.22
C TYR A 221 14.64 -0.52 -8.25
N ASP A 222 14.07 -1.07 -7.16
CA ASP A 222 13.76 -2.49 -6.97
C ASP A 222 12.30 -2.84 -7.31
N LYS A 223 11.76 -2.24 -8.37
CA LYS A 223 10.36 -2.39 -8.79
C LYS A 223 10.01 -3.86 -9.11
N LEU A 224 8.80 -4.27 -8.75
CA LEU A 224 8.23 -5.54 -9.21
C LEU A 224 7.53 -5.27 -10.54
N PHE A 225 8.05 -5.83 -11.63
CA PHE A 225 7.46 -5.71 -12.95
C PHE A 225 6.61 -6.94 -13.29
N PHE A 226 5.63 -6.75 -14.18
CA PHE A 226 4.99 -7.89 -14.82
C PHE A 226 6.00 -8.56 -15.76
N ARG A 227 5.94 -9.89 -15.85
CA ARG A 227 6.79 -10.65 -16.79
C ARG A 227 6.63 -10.19 -18.25
N SER A 228 5.46 -9.65 -18.60
CA SER A 228 5.12 -9.15 -19.94
C SER A 228 5.36 -7.64 -20.13
N ASN A 229 5.68 -6.88 -19.07
CA ASN A 229 5.82 -5.42 -19.16
C ASN A 229 6.90 -4.90 -18.22
N GLY A 230 7.99 -4.36 -18.78
CA GLY A 230 9.08 -3.72 -18.03
C GLY A 230 8.89 -2.22 -17.78
N PHE A 231 7.77 -1.62 -18.23
CA PHE A 231 7.56 -0.18 -18.18
C PHE A 231 6.86 0.30 -16.90
N VAL A 232 5.84 -0.43 -16.42
CA VAL A 232 5.04 -0.07 -15.23
C VAL A 232 5.13 -1.17 -14.18
N SER A 233 5.32 -0.79 -12.92
CA SER A 233 5.35 -1.77 -11.84
C SER A 233 3.96 -2.37 -11.57
N VAL A 234 3.95 -3.61 -11.07
CA VAL A 234 2.73 -4.30 -10.63
C VAL A 234 1.99 -3.48 -9.56
N VAL A 235 2.74 -2.81 -8.68
CA VAL A 235 2.21 -1.97 -7.62
C VAL A 235 1.51 -0.72 -8.18
N GLN A 236 2.08 -0.07 -9.19
CA GLN A 236 1.47 1.07 -9.88
C GLN A 236 0.18 0.68 -10.61
N VAL A 237 0.19 -0.45 -11.32
CA VAL A 237 -1.01 -0.95 -12.01
C VAL A 237 -2.14 -1.23 -11.02
N LEU A 238 -1.83 -1.86 -9.89
CA LEU A 238 -2.85 -2.17 -8.88
C LEU A 238 -3.30 -0.93 -8.12
N GLY A 239 -2.42 0.04 -7.88
CA GLY A 239 -2.79 1.37 -7.40
C GLY A 239 -3.78 2.05 -8.34
N ALA A 240 -3.54 1.98 -9.66
CA ALA A 240 -4.43 2.53 -10.68
C ALA A 240 -5.78 1.79 -10.75
N LEU A 241 -5.78 0.46 -10.66
CA LEU A 241 -7.02 -0.34 -10.60
C LEU A 241 -7.82 -0.05 -9.33
N GLY A 242 -7.15 0.10 -8.18
CA GLY A 242 -7.77 0.53 -6.92
C GLY A 242 -8.40 1.93 -7.05
N LEU A 243 -7.67 2.87 -7.65
CA LEU A 243 -8.17 4.21 -7.94
C LEU A 243 -9.41 4.16 -8.84
N LEU A 244 -9.38 3.38 -9.92
CA LEU A 244 -10.50 3.20 -10.84
C LEU A 244 -11.73 2.62 -10.12
N LEU A 245 -11.54 1.59 -9.29
CA LEU A 245 -12.62 1.00 -8.48
C LEU A 245 -13.28 2.06 -7.60
N VAL A 246 -12.50 2.88 -6.90
CA VAL A 246 -13.02 3.92 -6.01
C VAL A 246 -13.76 5.01 -6.80
N ILE A 247 -13.22 5.42 -7.96
CA ILE A 247 -13.89 6.37 -8.87
C ILE A 247 -15.26 5.83 -9.27
N VAL A 248 -15.34 4.58 -9.72
CA VAL A 248 -16.58 3.94 -10.15
C VAL A 248 -17.57 3.86 -9.00
N VAL A 249 -17.14 3.38 -7.82
CA VAL A 249 -18.03 3.21 -6.65
C VAL A 249 -18.59 4.56 -6.17
N PHE A 250 -17.76 5.59 -6.01
CA PHE A 250 -18.24 6.90 -5.57
C PHE A 250 -19.04 7.63 -6.65
N SER A 251 -18.71 7.45 -7.93
CA SER A 251 -19.49 7.99 -9.05
C SER A 251 -20.89 7.38 -9.09
N ALA A 252 -20.99 6.04 -9.00
CA ALA A 252 -22.27 5.33 -8.97
C ALA A 252 -23.12 5.76 -7.77
N ARG A 253 -22.51 5.88 -6.58
CA ARG A 253 -23.19 6.36 -5.37
C ARG A 253 -23.68 7.80 -5.50
N MET A 254 -22.89 8.67 -6.12
CA MET A 254 -23.24 10.06 -6.36
C MET A 254 -24.41 10.18 -7.35
N VAL A 255 -24.34 9.48 -8.49
CA VAL A 255 -25.41 9.46 -9.51
C VAL A 255 -26.70 8.91 -8.93
N LYS A 256 -26.64 7.85 -8.11
CA LYS A 256 -27.80 7.31 -7.40
C LYS A 256 -28.42 8.32 -6.42
N ALA A 257 -27.62 9.18 -5.80
CA ALA A 257 -28.08 10.13 -4.78
C ALA A 257 -28.60 11.45 -5.37
N ARG A 258 -28.02 11.95 -6.47
CA ARG A 258 -28.31 13.28 -7.03
C ARG A 258 -28.81 13.30 -8.48
N GLY A 259 -28.88 12.14 -9.11
CA GLY A 259 -29.16 11.98 -10.54
C GLY A 259 -27.94 12.27 -11.42
N PHE A 260 -28.06 11.93 -12.69
CA PHE A 260 -27.06 12.26 -13.70
C PHE A 260 -27.15 13.75 -14.08
N ARG A 261 -26.04 14.48 -13.98
CA ARG A 261 -25.94 15.91 -14.34
C ARG A 261 -24.71 16.13 -15.21
N PHE A 262 -24.75 17.12 -16.09
CA PHE A 262 -23.62 17.47 -16.97
C PHE A 262 -22.32 17.73 -16.19
N TRP A 263 -22.41 18.35 -15.00
CA TRP A 263 -21.23 18.57 -14.16
C TRP A 263 -20.52 17.28 -13.72
N ASN A 264 -21.22 16.14 -13.64
CA ASN A 264 -20.59 14.85 -13.34
C ASN A 264 -19.56 14.47 -14.42
N VAL A 265 -19.90 14.74 -15.69
CA VAL A 265 -19.01 14.50 -16.83
C VAL A 265 -17.76 15.38 -16.72
N LEU A 266 -17.92 16.65 -16.35
CA LEU A 266 -16.78 17.55 -16.14
C LEU A 266 -15.84 17.05 -15.03
N VAL A 267 -16.39 16.55 -13.91
CA VAL A 267 -15.58 15.97 -12.83
C VAL A 267 -14.83 14.72 -13.31
N TRP A 268 -15.49 13.83 -14.05
CA TRP A 268 -14.84 12.63 -14.59
C TRP A 268 -13.75 12.94 -15.62
N LEU A 269 -14.00 13.90 -16.51
CA LEU A 269 -12.99 14.39 -17.45
C LEU A 269 -11.80 15.01 -16.72
N GLY A 270 -12.05 15.78 -15.66
CA GLY A 270 -10.99 16.33 -14.81
C GLY A 270 -10.16 15.24 -14.13
N ILE A 271 -10.80 14.20 -13.58
CA ILE A 271 -10.11 13.04 -13.00
C ILE A 271 -9.28 12.32 -14.08
N ALA A 272 -9.85 12.07 -15.26
CA ALA A 272 -9.17 11.40 -16.36
C ALA A 272 -7.96 12.20 -16.85
N ALA A 273 -8.09 13.52 -16.99
CA ALA A 273 -6.99 14.41 -17.35
C ALA A 273 -5.85 14.38 -16.31
N CYS A 274 -6.20 14.37 -15.02
CA CYS A 274 -5.22 14.25 -13.94
C CYS A 274 -4.48 12.90 -13.99
N ILE A 275 -5.20 11.79 -14.19
CA ILE A 275 -4.59 10.45 -14.31
C ILE A 275 -3.70 10.38 -15.57
N GLY A 276 -4.15 10.95 -16.69
CA GLY A 276 -3.37 11.05 -17.92
C GLY A 276 -2.09 11.86 -17.74
N GLY A 277 -2.17 13.00 -17.05
CA GLY A 277 -1.01 13.82 -16.69
C GLY A 277 -0.01 13.08 -15.80
N ALA A 278 -0.50 12.31 -14.82
CA ALA A 278 0.35 11.47 -13.98
C ALA A 278 1.05 10.37 -14.80
N GLY A 279 0.33 9.68 -15.69
CA GLY A 279 0.91 8.67 -16.58
C GLY A 279 1.92 9.26 -17.57
N PHE A 280 1.69 10.46 -18.08
CA PHE A 280 2.65 11.17 -18.93
C PHE A 280 3.92 11.52 -18.15
N MET A 281 3.80 11.97 -16.90
CA MET A 281 4.97 12.28 -16.06
C MET A 281 5.77 11.03 -15.67
N GLU A 282 5.11 9.89 -15.47
CA GLU A 282 5.80 8.59 -15.32
C GLU A 282 6.63 8.25 -16.56
N TYR A 283 6.07 8.45 -17.75
CA TYR A 283 6.81 8.27 -19.00
C TYR A 283 7.95 9.28 -19.16
N TYR A 284 7.71 10.52 -18.76
CA TYR A 284 8.68 11.61 -18.89
C TYR A 284 9.92 11.37 -18.00
N VAL A 285 9.73 10.96 -16.73
CA VAL A 285 10.85 10.68 -15.80
C VAL A 285 11.72 9.52 -16.25
N GLN A 286 11.15 8.53 -16.92
CA GLN A 286 11.91 7.39 -17.43
C GLN A 286 12.83 7.78 -18.60
N ARG A 287 12.54 8.87 -19.31
CA ARG A 287 13.37 9.39 -20.42
C ARG A 287 14.28 10.55 -20.02
N HIS A 288 13.87 11.34 -19.05
CA HIS A 288 14.58 12.52 -18.55
C HIS A 288 14.83 12.34 -17.05
N GLY A 289 15.72 11.41 -16.71
CA GLY A 289 16.05 11.09 -15.32
C GLY A 289 16.70 12.27 -14.56
N ASP A 290 17.28 13.22 -15.28
CA ASP A 290 17.78 14.50 -14.78
C ASP A 290 16.67 15.41 -14.25
N LEU A 291 15.45 15.28 -14.78
CA LEU A 291 14.26 16.04 -14.38
C LEU A 291 13.33 15.23 -13.45
N ALA A 292 13.88 14.24 -12.73
CA ALA A 292 13.09 13.36 -11.88
C ALA A 292 12.31 14.11 -10.78
N ALA A 293 12.94 15.06 -10.10
CA ALA A 293 12.27 15.85 -9.05
C ALA A 293 11.06 16.64 -9.59
N PHE A 294 11.19 17.24 -10.77
CA PHE A 294 10.12 17.97 -11.44
C PHE A 294 8.97 17.02 -11.83
N SER A 295 9.31 15.90 -12.47
CA SER A 295 8.33 14.90 -12.93
C SER A 295 7.53 14.30 -11.78
N TYR A 296 8.20 13.91 -10.69
CA TYR A 296 7.54 13.39 -9.49
C TYR A 296 6.66 14.43 -8.80
N SER A 297 7.04 15.71 -8.84
CA SER A 297 6.24 16.79 -8.27
C SER A 297 4.93 16.99 -9.04
N ILE A 298 4.99 17.03 -10.37
CA ILE A 298 3.78 17.14 -11.20
C ILE A 298 2.92 15.89 -11.09
N MET A 299 3.52 14.69 -11.15
CA MET A 299 2.78 13.45 -10.98
C MET A 299 2.03 13.43 -9.63
N SER A 300 2.68 13.86 -8.56
CA SER A 300 2.06 13.97 -7.23
C SER A 300 0.92 14.98 -7.21
N ALA A 301 1.10 16.16 -7.81
CA ALA A 301 0.06 17.18 -7.89
C ALA A 301 -1.17 16.70 -8.66
N CYS A 302 -0.98 16.05 -9.81
CA CYS A 302 -2.05 15.46 -10.60
C CYS A 302 -2.83 14.38 -9.82
N LEU A 303 -2.13 13.45 -9.16
CA LEU A 303 -2.80 12.39 -8.41
C LEU A 303 -3.50 12.90 -7.16
N LEU A 304 -2.95 13.91 -6.48
CA LEU A 304 -3.62 14.59 -5.35
C LEU A 304 -4.87 15.33 -5.81
N ALA A 305 -4.83 16.01 -6.95
CA ALA A 305 -5.99 16.65 -7.54
C ALA A 305 -7.09 15.61 -7.89
N ALA A 306 -6.70 14.49 -8.51
CA ALA A 306 -7.62 13.38 -8.78
C ALA A 306 -8.24 12.83 -7.48
N ALA A 307 -7.44 12.59 -6.44
CA ALA A 307 -7.94 12.14 -5.14
C ALA A 307 -8.91 13.14 -4.50
N GLY A 308 -8.61 14.45 -4.58
CA GLY A 308 -9.49 15.51 -4.11
C GLY A 308 -10.85 15.51 -4.81
N LEU A 309 -10.86 15.37 -6.13
CA LEU A 309 -12.10 15.25 -6.92
C LEU A 309 -12.89 13.98 -6.56
N VAL A 310 -12.23 12.86 -6.31
CA VAL A 310 -12.87 11.61 -5.88
C VAL A 310 -13.48 11.74 -4.47
N LEU A 311 -12.79 12.41 -3.55
CA LEU A 311 -13.32 12.72 -2.22
C LEU A 311 -14.49 13.71 -2.28
N LEU A 312 -14.48 14.64 -3.25
CA LEU A 312 -15.64 15.48 -3.54
C LEU A 312 -16.84 14.64 -3.99
N LEU A 313 -16.66 13.67 -4.89
CA LEU A 313 -17.73 12.74 -5.29
C LEU A 313 -18.32 12.01 -4.09
N ARG A 314 -17.46 11.52 -3.18
CA ARG A 314 -17.91 10.91 -1.92
C ARG A 314 -18.76 11.87 -1.09
N LYS A 315 -18.29 13.11 -0.88
CA LYS A 315 -19.01 14.13 -0.09
C LYS A 315 -20.36 14.46 -0.72
N LEU A 316 -20.44 14.52 -2.05
CA LEU A 316 -21.68 14.78 -2.77
C LEU A 316 -22.67 13.60 -2.68
N ALA A 317 -22.16 12.37 -2.63
CA ALA A 317 -22.96 11.16 -2.48
C ALA A 317 -23.58 10.98 -1.09
N GLN A 318 -23.08 11.69 -0.07
CA GLN A 318 -23.69 11.68 1.26
C GLN A 318 -25.01 12.47 1.24
N PRO A 319 -26.12 11.90 1.75
CA PRO A 319 -27.39 12.62 1.83
C PRO A 319 -27.21 13.86 2.71
N VAL A 320 -27.67 15.02 2.22
CA VAL A 320 -27.69 16.25 3.02
C VAL A 320 -28.63 16.01 4.20
N ARG A 321 -28.07 15.89 5.40
CA ARG A 321 -28.86 15.85 6.63
C ARG A 321 -29.67 17.14 6.68
N ARG A 322 -30.99 17.07 6.44
CA ARG A 322 -31.90 18.08 6.98
C ARG A 322 -31.68 18.00 8.50
N ARG A 323 -31.05 19.03 9.07
CA ARG A 323 -31.11 19.25 10.52
C ARG A 323 -32.60 19.39 10.84
N ARG A 324 -33.19 18.35 11.41
CA ARG A 324 -34.41 18.47 12.20
C ARG A 324 -33.96 18.65 13.64
#